data_AF-A0A817P4Y5-F1
#
_entry.id   AF-A0A817P4Y5-F1
#
_cell.length_a   1.000
_cell.length_b   1.000
_cell.length_c   1.000
_cell.angle_alpha   90.00
_cell.angle_beta   90.00
_cell.angle_gamma   90.00
#
_symmetry.space_group_name_H-M   'P 1'
#
loop_
_entity.id
_entity.type
_entity.pdbx_description
1 polymer ?
#
loop_
_entity_poly.entity_id
_entity_poly.type
_entity_poly.pdbx_seq_one_letter_code
_entity_poly.pdbx_strand_id
1 'polypeptide(L)'
;MLKRISPTGPDPITHSWFLCGSPWPMIILTIGYLLSIHYGKRWMSTRSKPYNLHVPIVIYNLLAILVNAYVVFLAVRTLTLKSYRIFCQGVMHDEEDLYLAKAVWWYYISKGCEFWDTWFFILTKKFSHVSILHVYHHATMFPMWYLATRYAPGGEVAIPMIVNACVHVMMYLYYALAVMHIQRKRLAQIKHFVTVIQVEFNVYSLKIDLFFSYFFCIIFFNLILLSLQ
;
A
#
# COMPACT_ATOMS: atom_id res chain seq x y z
N MET A 1 28.32 -12.65 12.61
CA MET A 1 27.42 -13.78 12.89
C MET A 1 25.99 -13.25 12.78
N LEU A 2 25.35 -13.40 11.62
CA LEU A 2 24.02 -12.84 11.36
C LEU A 2 22.99 -13.68 12.12
N LYS A 3 22.45 -13.16 13.23
CA LYS A 3 21.38 -13.81 13.98
C LYS A 3 20.11 -13.79 13.12
N ARG A 4 19.82 -14.93 12.49
CA ARG A 4 18.51 -15.22 11.90
C ARG A 4 17.53 -15.36 13.08
N ILE A 5 16.86 -14.27 13.45
CA ILE A 5 15.88 -14.26 14.56
C ILE A 5 14.71 -15.17 14.17
N SER A 6 14.23 -15.97 15.13
CA SER A 6 13.19 -16.98 14.91
C SER A 6 11.89 -16.37 14.38
N PRO A 7 11.09 -17.09 13.56
CA PRO A 7 9.94 -16.54 12.84
C PRO A 7 8.68 -16.34 13.71
N THR A 8 8.79 -16.44 15.03
CA THR A 8 7.65 -16.74 15.92
C THR A 8 7.14 -15.53 16.71
N GLY A 9 7.64 -14.32 16.46
CA GLY A 9 7.23 -13.11 17.18
C GLY A 9 7.33 -11.83 16.34
N PRO A 10 6.75 -10.71 16.82
CA PRO A 10 6.88 -9.40 16.18
C PRO A 10 8.37 -9.00 16.04
N ASP A 11 8.67 -8.30 14.95
CA ASP A 11 10.01 -7.79 14.67
C ASP A 11 10.45 -6.79 15.76
N PRO A 12 11.65 -6.95 16.35
CA PRO A 12 12.09 -6.15 17.49
C PRO A 12 12.30 -4.66 17.15
N ILE A 13 12.43 -4.30 15.87
CA ILE A 13 12.65 -2.92 15.44
C ILE A 13 11.32 -2.23 15.17
N THR A 14 10.45 -2.85 14.37
CA THR A 14 9.25 -2.18 13.84
C THR A 14 8.01 -2.36 14.71
N HIS A 15 7.98 -3.34 15.63
CA HIS A 15 6.77 -3.62 16.42
C HIS A 15 6.28 -2.44 17.25
N SER A 16 7.15 -1.49 17.63
CA SER A 16 6.82 -0.30 18.42
C SER A 16 6.53 0.93 17.56
N TRP A 17 6.67 0.84 16.24
CA TRP A 17 6.43 1.97 15.35
C TRP A 17 4.95 2.30 15.27
N PHE A 18 4.67 3.53 14.83
CA PHE A 18 3.30 4.04 14.73
C PHE A 18 2.43 3.11 13.87
N LEU A 19 1.24 2.78 14.39
CA LEU A 19 0.26 1.79 13.87
C LEU A 19 0.74 0.33 13.81
N CYS A 20 1.95 0.01 14.29
CA CYS A 20 2.47 -1.36 14.32
C CYS A 20 2.32 -2.02 15.70
N GLY A 21 2.17 -1.26 16.78
CA GLY A 21 2.11 -1.72 18.19
C GLY A 21 1.11 -2.85 18.48
N SER A 22 -0.06 -2.78 17.86
CA SER A 22 -1.19 -3.70 18.08
C SER A 22 -1.96 -3.89 16.77
N PRO A 23 -2.70 -5.00 16.58
CA PRO A 23 -3.53 -5.18 15.39
C PRO A 23 -4.80 -4.32 15.39
N TRP A 24 -5.23 -3.81 16.56
CA TRP A 24 -6.48 -3.06 16.68
C TRP A 24 -6.59 -1.82 15.78
N PRO A 25 -5.58 -0.94 15.68
CA PRO A 25 -5.65 0.20 14.76
C PRO A 25 -5.83 -0.23 13.30
N MET A 26 -5.14 -1.29 12.87
CA MET A 26 -5.29 -1.84 11.52
C MET A 26 -6.72 -2.35 11.27
N ILE A 27 -7.28 -3.11 12.21
CA ILE A 27 -8.64 -3.65 12.12
C ILE A 27 -9.67 -2.52 12.09
N ILE A 28 -9.56 -1.57 13.01
CA ILE A 28 -10.50 -0.44 13.14
C ILE A 28 -10.48 0.43 11.87
N LEU A 29 -9.30 0.76 11.34
CA LEU A 29 -9.19 1.55 10.11
C LEU A 29 -9.74 0.80 8.90
N THR A 30 -9.51 -0.51 8.79
CA THR A 30 -10.04 -1.33 7.67
C THR A 30 -11.56 -1.47 7.73
N ILE A 31 -12.13 -1.74 8.91
CA ILE A 31 -13.59 -1.77 9.11
C ILE A 31 -14.17 -0.37 8.85
N GLY A 32 -13.53 0.67 9.39
CA GLY A 32 -13.92 2.07 9.17
C GLY A 32 -13.94 2.43 7.68
N TYR A 33 -12.94 1.98 6.91
CA TYR A 33 -12.90 2.13 5.45
C TYR A 33 -14.12 1.47 4.78
N LEU A 34 -14.42 0.21 5.10
CA LEU A 34 -15.57 -0.50 4.50
C LEU A 34 -16.90 0.17 4.86
N LEU A 35 -17.09 0.55 6.12
CA LEU A 35 -18.27 1.28 6.57
C LEU A 35 -18.39 2.64 5.88
N SER A 36 -17.26 3.35 5.70
CA SER A 36 -17.24 4.65 5.03
C SER A 36 -17.71 4.56 3.58
N ILE A 37 -17.46 3.45 2.88
CA ILE A 37 -17.98 3.25 1.53
C ILE A 37 -19.50 3.13 1.55
N HIS A 38 -20.04 2.31 2.45
CA HIS A 38 -21.48 2.08 2.55
C HIS A 38 -22.22 3.37 2.92
N TYR A 39 -21.85 3.99 4.04
CA TYR A 39 -22.50 5.20 4.53
C TYR A 39 -22.18 6.42 3.66
N GLY A 40 -20.95 6.54 3.17
CA GLY A 40 -20.52 7.64 2.30
C GLY A 40 -21.26 7.65 0.97
N LYS A 41 -21.45 6.49 0.31
CA LYS A 41 -22.26 6.39 -0.91
C LYS A 41 -23.71 6.78 -0.66
N ARG A 42 -24.33 6.27 0.42
CA ARG A 42 -25.72 6.60 0.81
C ARG A 42 -25.90 8.09 1.14
N TRP A 43 -24.93 8.69 1.82
CA TRP A 43 -24.96 10.11 2.13
C TRP A 43 -24.77 10.98 0.88
N MET A 44 -23.83 10.63 0.00
CA MET A 44 -23.62 11.40 -1.23
C MET A 44 -24.74 11.20 -2.26
N SER A 45 -25.48 10.09 -2.22
CA SER A 45 -26.64 9.88 -3.09
C SER A 45 -27.83 10.76 -2.74
N THR A 46 -27.99 11.17 -1.48
CA THR A 46 -29.07 12.11 -1.08
C THR A 46 -28.75 13.57 -1.42
N ARG A 47 -27.48 13.90 -1.64
CA ARG A 47 -27.07 15.25 -2.06
C ARG A 47 -27.33 15.45 -3.54
N SER A 48 -27.57 16.69 -3.98
CA SER A 48 -27.74 17.00 -5.41
C SER A 48 -26.40 17.15 -6.14
N LYS A 49 -25.46 17.93 -5.59
CA LYS A 49 -24.19 18.29 -6.25
C LYS A 49 -22.97 17.55 -5.67
N PRO A 50 -21.97 17.17 -6.51
CA PRO A 50 -20.67 16.69 -6.04
C PRO A 50 -19.83 17.84 -5.47
N TYR A 51 -18.86 17.51 -4.61
CA TYR A 51 -17.87 18.49 -4.14
C TYR A 51 -16.83 18.79 -5.22
N ASN A 52 -16.38 20.04 -5.30
CA ASN A 52 -15.23 20.42 -6.11
C ASN A 52 -13.95 20.28 -5.27
N LEU A 53 -13.27 19.14 -5.39
CA LEU A 53 -12.07 18.80 -4.62
C LEU A 53 -10.80 18.82 -5.48
N HIS A 54 -10.78 19.60 -6.57
CA HIS A 54 -9.66 19.62 -7.52
C HIS A 54 -8.31 19.91 -6.84
N VAL A 55 -8.21 21.01 -6.08
CA VAL A 55 -6.97 21.39 -5.38
C VAL A 55 -6.54 20.36 -4.32
N PRO A 56 -7.43 19.90 -3.41
CA PRO A 56 -7.10 18.82 -2.47
C PRO A 56 -6.57 17.55 -3.16
N ILE A 57 -7.18 17.14 -4.28
CA ILE A 57 -6.77 15.96 -5.03
C ILE A 57 -5.37 16.15 -5.64
N VAL A 58 -5.04 17.34 -6.16
CA VAL A 58 -3.68 17.64 -6.66
C VAL A 58 -2.65 17.54 -5.55
N ILE A 59 -2.90 18.20 -4.41
CA ILE A 59 -1.98 18.18 -3.26
C ILE A 59 -1.77 16.74 -2.78
N TYR A 60 -2.87 15.98 -2.64
CA TYR A 60 -2.82 14.58 -2.27
C TYR A 60 -1.98 13.75 -3.23
N ASN A 61 -2.20 13.86 -4.54
CA ASN A 61 -1.43 13.13 -5.55
C ASN A 61 0.06 13.50 -5.50
N LEU A 62 0.41 14.78 -5.29
CA LEU A 62 1.80 15.22 -5.15
C LEU A 62 2.46 14.61 -3.91
N LEU A 63 1.77 14.62 -2.77
CA LEU A 63 2.27 13.98 -1.54
C LEU A 63 2.45 12.47 -1.73
N ALA A 64 1.51 11.81 -2.41
CA ALA A 64 1.60 10.39 -2.72
C ALA A 64 2.81 10.06 -3.62
N ILE A 65 3.12 10.91 -4.60
CA ILE A 65 4.33 10.80 -5.42
C ILE A 65 5.58 10.88 -4.53
N LEU A 66 5.66 11.89 -3.66
CA LEU A 66 6.83 12.10 -2.79
C LEU A 66 7.06 10.93 -1.84
N VAL A 67 5.99 10.41 -1.21
CA VAL A 67 6.08 9.25 -0.32
C VAL A 67 6.55 8.01 -1.07
N ASN A 68 5.95 7.70 -2.23
CA ASN A 68 6.34 6.52 -3.00
C ASN A 68 7.77 6.66 -3.57
N ALA A 69 8.17 7.84 -4.03
CA ALA A 69 9.55 8.10 -4.48
C ALA A 69 10.56 7.93 -3.32
N TYR A 70 10.20 8.37 -2.12
CA TYR A 70 11.03 8.18 -0.93
C TYR A 70 11.17 6.71 -0.53
N VAL A 71 10.09 5.93 -0.61
CA VAL A 71 10.12 4.47 -0.41
C VAL A 71 11.08 3.82 -1.41
N VAL A 72 10.97 4.15 -2.70
CA VAL A 72 11.86 3.63 -3.75
C VAL A 72 13.32 4.01 -3.46
N PHE A 73 13.57 5.27 -3.08
CA PHE A 73 14.91 5.75 -2.75
C PHE A 73 15.54 4.95 -1.59
N LEU A 74 14.80 4.77 -0.49
CA LEU A 74 15.29 4.00 0.66
C LEU A 74 15.60 2.55 0.28
N ALA A 75 14.69 1.91 -0.47
CA ALA A 75 14.82 0.52 -0.84
C ALA A 75 15.97 0.29 -1.85
N VAL A 76 16.09 1.14 -2.88
CA VAL A 76 17.20 1.08 -3.85
C VAL A 76 18.54 1.36 -3.17
N ARG A 77 18.60 2.29 -2.21
CA ARG A 77 19.81 2.52 -1.42
C ARG A 77 20.25 1.25 -0.68
N THR A 78 19.33 0.55 -0.02
CA THR A 78 19.67 -0.71 0.67
C THR A 78 20.10 -1.80 -0.33
N LEU A 79 19.39 -1.95 -1.45
CA LEU A 79 19.69 -2.96 -2.47
C LEU A 79 20.98 -2.70 -3.26
N THR A 80 21.44 -1.46 -3.37
CA THR A 80 22.68 -1.13 -4.08
C THR A 80 23.92 -1.31 -3.21
N LEU A 81 23.76 -1.17 -1.89
CA LEU A 81 24.83 -1.40 -0.92
C LEU A 81 25.05 -2.89 -0.61
N LYS A 82 24.14 -3.77 -1.04
CA LYS A 82 24.16 -5.19 -0.73
C LYS A 82 23.80 -6.08 -1.92
N SER A 83 24.40 -7.26 -1.98
CA SER A 83 23.96 -8.31 -2.91
C SER A 83 22.69 -9.01 -2.38
N TYR A 84 21.54 -8.34 -2.49
CA TYR A 84 20.24 -8.93 -2.15
C TYR A 84 19.86 -10.03 -3.14
N ARG A 85 19.43 -11.19 -2.64
CA ARG A 85 18.87 -12.24 -3.51
C ARG A 85 17.43 -11.89 -3.87
N ILE A 86 17.06 -12.14 -5.13
CA ILE A 86 15.69 -11.91 -5.63
C ILE A 86 14.70 -12.89 -4.97
N PHE A 87 15.17 -14.10 -4.63
CA PHE A 87 14.36 -15.16 -4.03
C PHE A 87 14.97 -15.64 -2.71
N CYS A 88 14.09 -16.06 -1.77
CA CYS A 88 14.48 -16.63 -0.49
C CYS A 88 15.42 -15.74 0.33
N GLN A 89 15.14 -14.43 0.32
CA GLN A 89 15.88 -13.45 1.09
C GLN A 89 15.17 -13.22 2.42
N GLY A 90 15.84 -13.58 3.52
CA GLY A 90 15.35 -13.32 4.86
C GLY A 90 15.51 -11.86 5.29
N VAL A 91 14.81 -11.50 6.36
CA VAL A 91 15.02 -10.21 7.06
C VAL A 91 16.33 -10.28 7.83
N MET A 92 17.15 -9.24 7.70
CA MET A 92 18.31 -9.02 8.57
C MET A 92 18.16 -7.68 9.29
N HIS A 93 18.97 -7.48 10.33
CA HIS A 93 18.85 -6.38 11.29
C HIS A 93 20.13 -5.55 11.41
N ASP A 94 20.85 -5.36 10.31
CA ASP A 94 21.98 -4.42 10.27
C ASP A 94 21.53 -3.00 9.89
N GLU A 95 22.48 -2.07 9.89
CA GLU A 95 22.19 -0.64 9.67
C GLU A 95 21.58 -0.38 8.29
N GLU A 96 21.99 -1.11 7.26
CA GLU A 96 21.44 -0.97 5.91
C GLU A 96 20.00 -1.51 5.82
N ASP A 97 19.71 -2.63 6.48
CA ASP A 97 18.36 -3.22 6.49
C ASP A 97 17.37 -2.40 7.33
N LEU A 98 17.84 -1.55 8.25
CA LEU A 98 16.98 -0.57 8.92
C LEU A 98 16.36 0.44 7.93
N TYR A 99 17.08 0.82 6.86
CA TYR A 99 16.50 1.68 5.82
C TYR A 99 15.42 0.95 5.02
N LEU A 100 15.59 -0.35 4.79
CA LEU A 100 14.58 -1.17 4.14
C LEU A 100 13.34 -1.37 5.03
N ALA A 101 13.53 -1.62 6.33
CA ALA A 101 12.44 -1.68 7.29
C ALA A 101 11.65 -0.35 7.34
N LYS A 102 12.36 0.79 7.31
CA LYS A 102 11.74 2.13 7.17
C LYS A 102 10.96 2.27 5.87
N ALA A 103 11.49 1.78 4.75
CA ALA A 103 10.81 1.79 3.46
C ALA A 103 9.49 0.99 3.52
N VAL A 104 9.53 -0.22 4.10
CA VAL A 104 8.36 -1.07 4.30
C VAL A 104 7.31 -0.38 5.18
N TRP A 105 7.72 0.27 6.27
CA TRP A 105 6.80 1.02 7.12
C TRP A 105 6.19 2.25 6.43
N TRP A 106 6.99 3.06 5.73
CA TRP A 106 6.48 4.20 4.96
C TRP A 106 5.48 3.76 3.89
N TYR A 107 5.74 2.61 3.27
CA TYR A 107 4.84 2.00 2.31
C TYR A 107 3.54 1.50 2.98
N TYR A 108 3.63 0.86 4.15
CA TYR A 108 2.43 0.51 4.94
C TYR A 108 1.58 1.74 5.27
N ILE A 109 2.19 2.83 5.74
CA ILE A 109 1.48 4.08 6.02
C ILE A 109 0.84 4.65 4.75
N SER A 110 1.53 4.58 3.60
CA SER A 110 0.96 5.05 2.33
C SER A 110 -0.31 4.29 1.97
N LYS A 111 -0.41 2.97 2.23
CA LYS A 111 -1.63 2.19 2.00
C LYS A 111 -2.80 2.60 2.88
N GLY A 112 -2.54 3.06 4.10
CA GLY A 112 -3.58 3.69 4.93
C GLY A 112 -4.05 5.02 4.35
N CYS A 113 -3.12 5.83 3.84
CA CYS A 113 -3.45 7.10 3.17
C CYS A 113 -4.19 6.91 1.84
N GLU A 114 -4.03 5.77 1.16
CA GLU A 114 -4.74 5.43 -0.07
C GLU A 114 -6.25 5.21 0.13
N PHE A 115 -6.73 5.05 1.38
CA PHE A 115 -8.18 5.07 1.66
C PHE A 115 -8.85 6.38 1.24
N TRP A 116 -8.09 7.49 1.19
CA TRP A 116 -8.59 8.78 0.71
C TRP A 116 -8.97 8.78 -0.76
N ASP A 117 -8.38 7.92 -1.61
CA ASP A 117 -8.78 7.80 -3.02
C ASP A 117 -10.26 7.44 -3.15
N THR A 118 -10.72 6.50 -2.33
CA THR A 118 -12.13 6.09 -2.28
C THR A 118 -13.02 7.22 -1.79
N TRP A 119 -12.58 7.98 -0.78
CA TRP A 119 -13.31 9.16 -0.31
C TRP A 119 -13.43 10.23 -1.39
N PHE A 120 -12.37 10.51 -2.15
CA PHE A 120 -12.44 11.44 -3.27
C PHE A 120 -13.44 10.98 -4.33
N PHE A 121 -13.48 9.68 -4.65
CA PHE A 121 -14.50 9.15 -5.58
C PHE A 121 -15.92 9.31 -5.04
N ILE A 122 -16.15 9.04 -3.76
CA ILE A 122 -17.47 9.19 -3.13
C ILE A 122 -17.91 10.66 -3.11
N LEU A 123 -17.06 11.57 -2.62
CA LEU A 123 -17.36 12.99 -2.48
C LEU A 123 -17.55 13.70 -3.83
N THR A 124 -16.89 13.21 -4.88
CA THR A 124 -17.07 13.70 -6.26
C THR A 124 -18.16 12.95 -7.03
N LYS A 125 -18.91 12.03 -6.38
CA LYS A 125 -19.97 11.18 -6.95
C LYS A 125 -19.51 10.28 -8.11
N LYS A 126 -18.23 9.94 -8.18
CA LYS A 126 -17.66 9.01 -9.17
C LYS A 126 -17.79 7.56 -8.72
N PHE A 127 -19.00 7.11 -8.43
CA PHE A 127 -19.23 5.78 -7.83
C PHE A 127 -18.78 4.61 -8.71
N SER A 128 -18.74 4.78 -10.03
CA SER A 128 -18.23 3.78 -10.98
C SER A 128 -16.75 3.44 -10.78
N HIS A 129 -15.98 4.35 -10.16
CA HIS A 129 -14.56 4.13 -9.87
C HIS A 129 -14.36 3.30 -8.61
N VAL A 130 -15.36 3.26 -7.72
CA VAL A 130 -15.37 2.40 -6.53
C VAL A 130 -15.88 1.00 -6.91
N SER A 131 -15.07 0.32 -7.73
CA SER A 131 -15.31 -1.05 -8.20
C SER A 131 -15.01 -2.09 -7.12
N ILE A 132 -15.45 -3.34 -7.34
CA ILE A 132 -15.15 -4.46 -6.44
C ILE A 132 -13.64 -4.65 -6.31
N LEU A 133 -12.91 -4.60 -7.43
CA LEU A 133 -11.46 -4.75 -7.46
C LEU A 133 -10.77 -3.65 -6.63
N HIS A 134 -11.20 -2.39 -6.79
CA HIS A 134 -10.67 -1.26 -6.02
C HIS A 134 -10.87 -1.47 -4.51
N VAL A 135 -12.10 -1.80 -4.11
CA VAL A 135 -12.42 -1.99 -2.69
C VAL A 135 -11.65 -3.17 -2.10
N TYR A 136 -11.60 -4.30 -2.81
CA TYR A 136 -10.84 -5.48 -2.39
C TYR A 136 -9.37 -5.14 -2.20
N HIS A 137 -8.72 -4.58 -3.23
CA HIS A 137 -7.30 -4.23 -3.21
C HIS A 137 -6.96 -3.32 -2.03
N HIS A 138 -7.66 -2.21 -1.83
CA HIS A 138 -7.34 -1.32 -0.71
C HIS A 138 -7.65 -1.97 0.65
N ALA A 139 -8.74 -2.73 0.77
CA ALA A 139 -9.10 -3.40 2.02
C ALA A 139 -8.11 -4.52 2.42
N THR A 140 -7.46 -5.18 1.46
CA THR A 140 -6.48 -6.25 1.74
C THR A 140 -5.05 -5.72 1.86
N MET A 141 -4.65 -4.73 1.06
CA MET A 141 -3.29 -4.20 1.06
C MET A 141 -2.89 -3.62 2.41
N PHE A 142 -3.78 -2.87 3.08
CA PHE A 142 -3.43 -2.26 4.37
C PHE A 142 -3.16 -3.30 5.49
N PRO A 143 -4.03 -4.31 5.73
CA PRO A 143 -3.73 -5.43 6.63
C PRO A 143 -2.50 -6.23 6.25
N MET A 144 -2.30 -6.52 4.96
CA MET A 144 -1.16 -7.29 4.49
C MET A 144 0.17 -6.59 4.80
N TRP A 145 0.24 -5.28 4.52
CA TRP A 145 1.44 -4.49 4.79
C TRP A 145 1.65 -4.19 6.28
N TYR A 146 0.60 -4.23 7.11
CA TYR A 146 0.75 -4.28 8.56
C TYR A 146 1.48 -5.56 9.00
N LEU A 147 1.07 -6.72 8.47
CA LEU A 147 1.71 -8.00 8.80
C LEU A 147 3.16 -8.05 8.31
N ALA A 148 3.42 -7.60 7.08
CA ALA A 148 4.78 -7.49 6.55
C ALA A 148 5.63 -6.57 7.44
N THR A 149 5.14 -5.38 7.78
CA THR A 149 5.89 -4.44 8.62
C THR A 149 6.14 -4.98 10.02
N ARG A 150 5.15 -5.62 10.65
CA ARG A 150 5.26 -6.09 12.04
C ARG A 150 6.07 -7.37 12.19
N TYR A 151 6.07 -8.27 11.20
CA TYR A 151 6.69 -9.59 11.35
C TYR A 151 7.86 -9.84 10.40
N ALA A 152 7.89 -9.18 9.24
CA ALA A 152 8.93 -9.39 8.24
C ALA A 152 9.27 -8.10 7.45
N PRO A 153 9.81 -7.04 8.11
CA PRO A 153 10.04 -5.74 7.48
C PRO A 153 11.29 -5.70 6.60
N GLY A 154 11.35 -6.54 5.57
CA GLY A 154 12.46 -6.61 4.63
C GLY A 154 12.55 -7.95 3.91
N GLY A 155 13.69 -8.23 3.29
CA GLY A 155 13.85 -9.47 2.53
C GLY A 155 13.05 -9.49 1.23
N GLU A 156 12.38 -10.60 0.94
CA GLU A 156 11.68 -10.81 -0.33
C GLU A 156 10.50 -9.86 -0.58
N VAL A 157 9.89 -9.27 0.45
CA VAL A 157 8.81 -8.29 0.29
C VAL A 157 9.28 -6.95 -0.30
N ALA A 158 10.59 -6.70 -0.32
CA ALA A 158 11.18 -5.47 -0.86
C ALA A 158 10.92 -5.31 -2.37
N ILE A 159 11.03 -6.39 -3.15
CA ILE A 159 10.86 -6.34 -4.61
C ILE A 159 9.43 -5.95 -5.01
N PRO A 160 8.36 -6.63 -4.56
CA PRO A 160 7.01 -6.23 -4.92
C PRO A 160 6.67 -4.83 -4.39
N MET A 161 7.21 -4.41 -3.24
CA MET A 161 7.07 -3.03 -2.75
C MET A 161 7.64 -2.01 -3.72
N ILE A 162 8.89 -2.19 -4.17
CA ILE A 162 9.59 -1.25 -5.06
C ILE A 162 8.84 -1.12 -6.38
N VAL A 163 8.46 -2.25 -6.99
CA VAL A 163 7.77 -2.21 -8.28
C VAL A 163 6.42 -1.51 -8.13
N ASN A 164 5.67 -1.78 -7.05
CA ASN A 164 4.40 -1.10 -6.81
C ASN A 164 4.60 0.40 -6.58
N ALA A 165 5.56 0.79 -5.75
CA ALA A 165 5.87 2.20 -5.48
C ALA A 165 6.26 2.94 -6.77
N CYS A 166 7.02 2.33 -7.68
CA CYS A 166 7.32 2.88 -9.00
C CYS A 166 6.06 3.08 -9.86
N VAL A 167 5.15 2.09 -9.88
CA VAL A 167 3.86 2.20 -10.57
C VAL A 167 3.01 3.32 -9.98
N HIS A 168 2.96 3.46 -8.64
CA HIS A 168 2.25 4.54 -7.97
C HIS A 168 2.84 5.92 -8.29
N VAL A 169 4.17 6.07 -8.34
CA VAL A 169 4.81 7.33 -8.79
C VAL A 169 4.32 7.70 -10.19
N MET A 170 4.32 6.76 -11.13
CA MET A 170 3.86 7.02 -12.51
C MET A 170 2.36 7.34 -12.57
N MET A 171 1.54 6.59 -11.84
CA MET A 171 0.08 6.76 -11.83
C MET A 171 -0.32 8.11 -11.21
N TYR A 172 0.22 8.46 -10.04
CA TYR A 172 -0.12 9.72 -9.38
C TYR A 172 0.44 10.93 -10.13
N LEU A 173 1.60 10.79 -10.78
CA LEU A 173 2.11 11.82 -11.69
C LEU A 173 1.16 12.05 -12.87
N TYR A 174 0.66 10.97 -13.48
CA TYR A 174 -0.35 11.06 -14.53
C TYR A 174 -1.63 11.76 -14.02
N TYR A 175 -2.13 11.43 -12.84
CA TYR A 175 -3.32 12.08 -12.26
C TYR A 175 -3.09 13.55 -11.95
N ALA A 176 -1.94 13.93 -11.38
CA ALA A 176 -1.60 15.32 -11.12
C ALA A 176 -1.57 16.13 -12.43
N LEU A 177 -0.92 15.61 -13.48
CA LEU A 177 -0.84 16.26 -14.79
C LEU A 177 -2.20 16.38 -15.49
N ALA A 178 -3.04 15.33 -15.40
CA ALA A 178 -4.38 15.33 -16.00
C ALA A 178 -5.29 16.39 -15.37
N VAL A 179 -5.16 16.59 -14.06
CA VAL A 179 -5.94 17.57 -13.29
C VAL A 179 -5.45 19.00 -13.55
N MET A 180 -4.14 19.22 -13.75
CA MET A 180 -3.57 20.53 -14.14
C MET A 180 -3.81 20.93 -15.61
N HIS A 181 -4.49 20.08 -16.41
CA HIS A 181 -4.74 20.30 -17.85
C HIS A 181 -3.47 20.45 -18.72
N ILE A 182 -2.31 20.06 -18.20
CA ILE A 182 -1.03 20.14 -18.92
C ILE A 182 -1.02 19.06 -20.01
N GLN A 183 -0.73 19.45 -21.26
CA GLN A 183 -0.52 18.52 -22.38
C GLN A 183 -1.63 17.46 -22.59
N ARG A 184 -2.91 17.87 -22.50
CA ARG A 184 -4.10 17.00 -22.55
C ARG A 184 -4.10 15.97 -23.70
N LYS A 185 -3.69 16.37 -24.91
CA LYS A 185 -3.62 15.47 -26.07
C LYS A 185 -2.58 14.35 -25.87
N ARG A 186 -1.40 14.69 -25.33
CA ARG A 186 -0.31 13.74 -25.07
C ARG A 186 -0.64 12.80 -23.91
N LEU A 187 -1.24 13.33 -22.84
CA LEU A 187 -1.73 12.50 -21.73
C LEU A 187 -2.80 11.51 -22.18
N ALA A 188 -3.71 11.91 -23.08
CA ALA A 188 -4.70 11.00 -23.64
C ALA A 188 -4.07 9.84 -24.43
N GLN A 189 -2.96 10.08 -25.14
CA GLN A 189 -2.23 9.04 -25.86
C GLN A 189 -1.53 8.04 -24.92
N ILE A 190 -0.98 8.52 -23.80
CA ILE A 190 -0.23 7.69 -22.85
C ILE A 190 -1.16 6.99 -21.83
N LYS A 191 -2.41 7.46 -21.68
CA LYS A 191 -3.41 6.91 -20.76
C LYS A 191 -3.53 5.39 -20.89
N HIS A 192 -3.61 4.87 -22.11
CA HIS A 192 -3.73 3.42 -22.34
C HIS A 192 -2.55 2.66 -21.74
N PHE A 193 -1.32 3.13 -21.97
CA PHE A 193 -0.11 2.50 -21.45
C PHE A 193 -0.04 2.53 -19.91
N VAL A 194 -0.34 3.66 -19.29
CA VAL A 194 -0.42 3.77 -17.82
C VAL A 194 -1.47 2.82 -17.26
N THR A 195 -2.63 2.73 -17.92
CA THR A 195 -3.73 1.84 -17.51
C THR A 195 -3.32 0.37 -17.63
N VAL A 196 -2.66 -0.02 -18.71
CA VAL A 196 -2.18 -1.41 -18.90
C VAL A 196 -1.16 -1.77 -17.84
N ILE A 197 -0.14 -0.93 -17.62
CA ILE A 197 0.87 -1.19 -16.57
C ILE A 197 0.21 -1.32 -15.20
N GLN A 198 -0.70 -0.41 -14.86
CA GLN A 198 -1.39 -0.41 -13.58
C GLN A 198 -2.27 -1.66 -13.41
N VAL A 199 -3.03 -2.06 -14.43
CA VAL A 199 -3.90 -3.24 -14.35
C VAL A 199 -3.08 -4.53 -14.28
N GLU A 200 -2.07 -4.68 -15.12
CA GLU A 200 -1.16 -5.83 -15.11
C GLU A 200 -0.48 -5.97 -13.75
N PHE A 201 0.05 -4.86 -13.23
CA PHE A 201 0.68 -4.86 -11.93
C PHE A 201 -0.32 -5.13 -10.80
N ASN A 202 -1.51 -4.54 -10.83
CA ASN A 202 -2.55 -4.80 -9.82
C ASN A 202 -3.03 -6.25 -9.85
N VAL A 203 -3.14 -6.88 -11.02
CA VAL A 203 -3.48 -8.31 -11.16
C VAL A 203 -2.32 -9.19 -10.66
N TYR A 204 -1.08 -8.81 -10.93
CA TYR A 204 0.10 -9.50 -10.41
C TYR A 204 0.19 -9.38 -8.89
N SER A 205 0.02 -8.19 -8.33
CA SER A 205 -0.10 -7.95 -6.89
C SER A 205 -1.26 -8.75 -6.31
N LEU A 206 -2.44 -8.78 -6.94
CA LEU A 206 -3.56 -9.59 -6.47
C LEU A 206 -3.19 -11.08 -6.35
N LYS A 207 -2.43 -11.62 -7.31
CA LYS A 207 -1.97 -13.02 -7.28
C LYS A 207 -0.97 -13.25 -6.14
N ILE A 208 -0.04 -12.31 -5.93
CA ILE A 208 0.89 -12.31 -4.80
C ILE A 208 0.13 -12.20 -3.49
N ASP A 209 -0.82 -11.28 -3.39
CA ASP A 209 -1.63 -11.02 -2.21
C ASP A 209 -2.49 -12.24 -1.89
N LEU A 210 -3.05 -12.94 -2.87
CA LEU A 210 -3.78 -14.19 -2.66
C LEU A 210 -2.86 -15.31 -2.18
N PHE A 211 -1.65 -15.43 -2.74
CA PHE A 211 -0.64 -16.39 -2.32
C PHE A 211 -0.16 -16.13 -0.88
N PHE A 212 0.17 -14.88 -0.56
CA PHE A 212 0.56 -14.45 0.78
C PHE A 212 -0.61 -14.48 1.75
N SER A 213 -1.84 -14.12 1.35
CA SER A 213 -3.03 -14.21 2.21
C SER A 213 -3.33 -15.66 2.56
N TYR A 214 -3.15 -16.60 1.63
CA TYR A 214 -3.24 -18.03 1.94
C TYR A 214 -2.20 -18.44 2.98
N PHE A 215 -0.94 -18.02 2.80
CA PHE A 215 0.16 -18.30 3.75
C PHE A 215 -0.03 -17.63 5.12
N PHE A 216 -0.40 -16.35 5.14
CA PHE A 216 -0.62 -15.57 6.36
C PHE A 216 -1.88 -16.00 7.08
N CYS A 217 -2.95 -16.40 6.38
CA CYS A 217 -4.16 -16.95 7.03
C CYS A 217 -3.84 -18.27 7.73
N ILE A 218 -3.00 -19.13 7.13
CA ILE A 218 -2.49 -20.34 7.77
C ILE A 218 -1.62 -20.00 8.98
N ILE A 219 -0.69 -19.04 8.86
CA ILE A 219 0.17 -18.61 9.97
C ILE A 219 -0.65 -17.99 11.10
N PHE A 220 -1.64 -17.14 10.79
CA PHE A 220 -2.49 -16.46 11.75
C PHE A 220 -3.45 -17.41 12.46
N PHE A 221 -4.01 -18.39 11.74
CA PHE A 221 -4.80 -19.48 12.35
C PHE A 221 -3.95 -20.29 13.34
N ASN A 222 -2.70 -20.61 12.97
CA ASN A 222 -1.77 -21.31 13.86
C ASN A 222 -1.32 -20.45 15.05
N LEU A 223 -1.08 -19.14 14.86
CA LEU A 223 -0.72 -18.22 15.95
C LEU A 223 -1.87 -17.97 16.92
N ILE A 224 -3.11 -17.87 16.44
CA ILE A 224 -4.30 -17.80 17.29
C ILE A 224 -4.44 -19.08 18.10
N LEU A 225 -4.32 -20.25 17.46
CA LEU A 225 -4.36 -21.54 18.16
C LEU A 225 -3.27 -21.66 19.23
N LEU A 226 -2.06 -21.18 18.97
CA LEU A 226 -0.95 -21.16 19.92
C LEU A 226 -1.14 -20.14 21.06
N SER A 227 -1.88 -19.06 20.83
CA SER A 227 -2.21 -18.07 21.88
C SER A 227 -3.40 -18.47 22.76
N LEU A 228 -4.12 -19.53 22.39
CA LEU A 228 -5.24 -20.12 23.13
C LEU A 228 -4.84 -21.38 23.93
N GLN A 229 -3.55 -21.74 23.91
CA GLN A 229 -2.93 -22.77 24.75
C GLN A 229 -2.08 -22.11 25.84
#